data_AF-A0A920N218-F1
#
_entry.id   AF-A0A920N218-F1
#
_cell.length_a   1.000
_cell.length_b   1.000
_cell.length_c   1.000
_cell.angle_alpha   90.00
_cell.angle_beta   90.00
_cell.angle_gamma   90.00
#
_symmetry.space_group_name_H-M   'P 1'
#
loop_
_entity.id
_entity.type
_entity.pdbx_description
1 polymer ?
#
loop_
_entity_poly.entity_id
_entity_poly.type
_entity_poly.pdbx_seq_one_letter_code
_entity_poly.pdbx_strand_id
1 'polypeptide(L)'
;MPQTSLAGGLDAYRKRVADPKQRARILASVEDLLVRKLYLADQSPGNDAHTRQALHRIQIARAAHDETLEGKNLVQILTSRRKPVTIRNGAELLIELVGHGVTGINHTLEVQPGGDVDRVMTDPHTAIASDGSVFKFGVGNPHPRSYGCYPRVLGHYVRTRGVLKLENAIRKMTSLPARRLNWHNRGQLATGPSPM
;
A
#
# COMPACT_ATOMS: atom_id res chain seq x y z
N MET A 1 -4.95 11.65 1.44
CA MET A 1 -5.35 13.04 1.19
C MET A 1 -6.78 13.10 0.67
N PRO A 2 -7.57 14.12 1.02
CA PRO A 2 -8.85 14.40 0.36
C PRO A 2 -8.64 14.63 -1.14
N GLN A 3 -9.46 14.04 -2.01
CA GLN A 3 -9.25 14.17 -3.47
C GLN A 3 -9.35 15.62 -3.94
N THR A 4 -10.24 16.42 -3.33
CA THR A 4 -10.43 17.83 -3.66
C THR A 4 -9.19 18.68 -3.42
N SER A 5 -8.32 18.33 -2.47
CA SER A 5 -7.10 19.10 -2.22
C SER A 5 -6.08 18.95 -3.34
N LEU A 6 -6.08 17.81 -4.04
CA LEU A 6 -5.16 17.47 -5.13
C LEU A 6 -5.63 17.95 -6.52
N ALA A 7 -6.84 18.50 -6.63
CA ALA A 7 -7.40 18.97 -7.90
C ALA A 7 -6.51 20.04 -8.55
N GLY A 8 -6.21 19.91 -9.85
CA GLY A 8 -5.31 20.84 -10.54
C GLY A 8 -3.81 20.60 -10.28
N GLY A 9 -3.44 19.47 -9.68
CA GLY A 9 -2.04 19.06 -9.53
C GLY A 9 -1.31 19.69 -8.35
N LEU A 10 0.00 19.45 -8.29
CA LEU A 10 0.83 19.74 -7.12
C LEU A 10 0.98 21.24 -6.86
N ASP A 11 1.08 22.07 -7.90
CA ASP A 11 1.20 23.52 -7.72
C ASP A 11 -0.07 24.16 -7.18
N ALA A 12 -1.24 23.70 -7.66
CA ALA A 12 -2.52 24.10 -7.09
C ALA A 12 -2.62 23.65 -5.62
N TYR A 13 -2.23 22.41 -5.32
CA TYR A 13 -2.19 21.90 -3.95
C TYR A 13 -1.32 22.77 -3.03
N ARG A 14 -0.10 23.12 -3.46
CA ARG A 14 0.81 24.00 -2.69
C ARG A 14 0.17 25.35 -2.39
N LYS A 15 -0.49 25.97 -3.38
CA LYS A 15 -1.24 27.23 -3.19
C LYS A 15 -2.37 27.08 -2.16
N ARG A 16 -3.11 25.97 -2.17
CA ARG A 16 -4.17 25.71 -1.17
C ARG A 16 -3.62 25.50 0.24
N VAL A 17 -2.49 24.81 0.37
CA VAL A 17 -1.83 24.59 1.66
C VAL A 17 -1.22 25.87 2.22
N ALA A 18 -0.81 26.81 1.37
CA ALA A 18 -0.34 28.12 1.77
C ALA A 18 -1.46 29.04 2.29
N ASP A 19 -2.72 28.86 1.83
CA ASP A 19 -3.87 29.60 2.35
C ASP A 19 -4.31 29.05 3.74
N PRO A 20 -4.32 29.86 4.81
CA PRO A 20 -4.59 29.36 6.17
C PRO A 20 -5.97 28.71 6.34
N LYS A 21 -7.01 29.25 5.69
CA LYS A 21 -8.39 28.74 5.81
C LYS A 21 -8.51 27.39 5.11
N GLN A 22 -7.94 27.27 3.91
CA GLN A 22 -7.93 26.02 3.15
C GLN A 22 -7.04 24.98 3.82
N ARG A 23 -5.87 25.36 4.31
CA ARG A 23 -4.97 24.47 5.08
C ARG A 23 -5.68 23.86 6.28
N ALA A 24 -6.40 24.67 7.07
CA ALA A 24 -7.15 24.17 8.23
C ALA A 24 -8.21 23.14 7.83
N ARG A 25 -8.95 23.38 6.73
CA ARG A 25 -9.94 22.42 6.19
C ARG A 25 -9.28 21.14 5.69
N ILE A 26 -8.17 21.26 4.95
CA ILE A 26 -7.42 20.10 4.44
C ILE A 26 -6.95 19.26 5.61
N LEU A 27 -6.39 19.90 6.64
CA LEU A 27 -5.85 19.22 7.81
C LEU A 27 -6.91 18.49 8.61
N ALA A 28 -8.03 19.13 8.94
CA ALA A 28 -9.16 18.45 9.58
C ALA A 28 -9.65 17.24 8.75
N SER A 29 -9.69 17.38 7.42
CA SER A 29 -10.09 16.29 6.53
C SER A 29 -9.06 15.17 6.47
N VAL A 30 -7.76 15.48 6.55
CA VAL A 30 -6.70 14.47 6.61
C VAL A 30 -6.78 13.72 7.94
N GLU A 31 -6.99 14.42 9.07
CA GLU A 31 -7.17 13.79 10.38
C GLU A 31 -8.34 12.81 10.39
N ASP A 32 -9.53 13.22 9.88
CA ASP A 32 -10.69 12.33 9.72
C ASP A 32 -10.34 11.08 8.89
N LEU A 33 -9.68 11.29 7.74
CA LEU A 33 -9.29 10.18 6.86
C LEU A 33 -8.30 9.22 7.53
N LEU A 34 -7.36 9.72 8.34
CA LEU A 34 -6.43 8.87 9.07
C LEU A 34 -7.16 8.00 10.09
N VAL A 35 -8.08 8.59 10.87
CA VAL A 35 -8.86 7.86 11.86
C VAL A 35 -9.73 6.80 11.17
N ARG A 36 -10.47 7.19 10.13
CA ARG A 36 -11.42 6.28 9.47
C ARG A 36 -10.77 5.17 8.65
N LYS A 37 -9.55 5.36 8.16
CA LYS A 37 -8.92 4.41 7.22
C LYS A 37 -7.76 3.61 7.78
N LEU A 38 -7.12 4.08 8.87
CA LEU A 38 -5.92 3.42 9.37
C LEU A 38 -6.13 2.62 10.64
N TYR A 39 -7.20 2.88 11.40
CA TYR A 39 -7.51 2.15 12.61
C TYR A 39 -8.30 0.87 12.28
N LEU A 40 -7.97 -0.22 12.95
CA LEU A 40 -8.80 -1.42 12.94
C LEU A 40 -10.07 -1.22 13.78
N ALA A 41 -11.03 -2.13 13.63
CA ALA A 41 -12.35 -2.02 14.27
C ALA A 41 -12.28 -1.95 15.81
N ASP A 42 -11.25 -2.56 16.41
CA ASP A 42 -11.00 -2.58 17.86
C ASP A 42 -10.04 -1.47 18.33
N GLN A 43 -9.63 -0.57 17.44
CA GLN A 43 -8.65 0.47 17.72
C GLN A 43 -9.28 1.86 17.89
N SER A 44 -8.59 2.72 18.61
CA SER A 44 -9.06 4.08 18.93
C SER A 44 -7.90 5.09 18.90
N PRO A 45 -8.12 6.30 18.36
CA PRO A 45 -7.10 7.34 18.31
C PRO A 45 -6.71 7.90 19.68
N GLY A 46 -7.52 7.66 20.71
CA GLY A 46 -7.17 8.03 22.10
C GLY A 46 -6.12 7.11 22.75
N ASN A 47 -5.73 6.03 22.08
CA ASN A 47 -4.68 5.12 22.55
C ASN A 47 -3.40 5.32 21.72
N ASP A 48 -2.30 5.61 22.40
CA ASP A 48 -1.00 5.89 21.79
C ASP A 48 -0.44 4.71 20.98
N ALA A 49 -0.61 3.48 21.47
CA ALA A 49 -0.14 2.29 20.77
C ALA A 49 -0.91 2.08 19.46
N HIS A 50 -2.23 2.28 19.49
CA HIS A 50 -3.08 2.22 18.29
C HIS A 50 -2.68 3.29 17.28
N THR A 51 -2.46 4.53 17.73
CA THR A 51 -2.03 5.63 16.87
C THR A 51 -0.67 5.37 16.23
N ARG A 52 0.29 4.82 16.99
CA ARG A 52 1.59 4.39 16.44
C ARG A 52 1.41 3.30 15.39
N GLN A 53 0.60 2.28 15.66
CA GLN A 53 0.35 1.19 14.71
C GLN A 53 -0.32 1.71 13.42
N ALA A 54 -1.31 2.59 13.55
CA ALA A 54 -2.00 3.20 12.42
C ALA A 54 -1.04 4.00 11.53
N LEU A 55 -0.27 4.93 12.12
CA LEU A 55 0.67 5.76 11.36
C LEU A 55 1.86 4.98 10.80
N HIS A 56 2.23 3.84 11.40
CA HIS A 56 3.28 2.96 10.91
C HIS A 56 2.93 2.34 9.54
N ARG A 57 1.63 2.21 9.20
CA ARG A 57 1.17 1.61 7.93
C ARG A 57 1.50 2.45 6.70
N ILE A 58 1.80 3.74 6.88
CA ILE A 58 2.16 4.64 5.79
C ILE A 58 3.68 4.74 5.69
N GLN A 59 4.23 4.17 4.62
CA GLN A 59 5.66 4.17 4.30
C GLN A 59 5.95 5.09 3.10
N ILE A 60 7.09 5.78 3.12
CA ILE A 60 7.55 6.61 2.01
C ILE A 60 8.19 5.74 0.93
N ALA A 61 7.68 5.83 -0.30
CA ALA A 61 8.17 5.07 -1.44
C ALA A 61 9.19 5.86 -2.27
N ARG A 62 8.91 7.13 -2.55
CA ARG A 62 9.86 8.02 -3.24
C ARG A 62 9.75 9.43 -2.69
N ALA A 63 10.89 10.03 -2.40
CA ALA A 63 11.02 11.40 -1.96
C ALA A 63 12.23 12.04 -2.66
N ALA A 64 12.05 12.48 -3.91
CA ALA A 64 13.15 13.01 -4.72
C ALA A 64 13.87 14.23 -4.11
N HIS A 65 13.22 14.94 -3.20
CA HIS A 65 13.78 16.08 -2.47
C HIS A 65 14.62 15.68 -1.25
N ASP A 66 14.44 14.46 -0.72
CA ASP A 66 15.15 13.93 0.44
C ASP A 66 15.05 12.39 0.46
N GLU A 67 16.06 11.74 -0.10
CA GLU A 67 16.10 10.27 -0.21
C GLU A 67 16.25 9.59 1.17
N THR A 68 16.67 10.32 2.21
CA THR A 68 16.79 9.77 3.56
C THR A 68 15.43 9.42 4.17
N LEU A 69 14.33 9.90 3.59
CA LEU A 69 12.97 9.58 4.00
C LEU A 69 12.48 8.25 3.40
N GLU A 70 13.08 7.78 2.31
CA GLU A 70 12.61 6.60 1.58
C GLU A 70 12.74 5.34 2.43
N GLY A 71 11.68 4.52 2.45
CA GLY A 71 11.60 3.33 3.30
C GLY A 71 11.19 3.61 4.75
N LYS A 72 11.24 4.87 5.21
CA LYS A 72 10.73 5.22 6.54
C LYS A 72 9.21 5.30 6.53
N ASN A 73 8.59 4.96 7.65
CA ASN A 73 7.18 5.25 7.90
C ASN A 73 6.98 6.55 8.68
N LEU A 74 5.73 7.04 8.77
CA LEU A 74 5.43 8.31 9.43
C LEU A 74 5.88 8.33 10.90
N VAL A 75 5.80 7.21 11.63
CA VAL A 75 6.24 7.12 13.03
C VAL A 75 7.75 7.33 13.14
N GLN A 76 8.53 6.66 12.28
CA GLN A 76 9.98 6.80 12.24
C GLN A 76 10.40 8.23 11.90
N ILE A 77 9.72 8.86 10.94
CA ILE A 77 10.00 10.26 10.55
C ILE A 77 9.69 11.20 11.73
N LEU A 78 8.50 11.11 12.32
CA LEU A 78 8.12 11.93 13.48
C LEU A 78 9.10 11.76 14.65
N THR A 79 9.46 10.52 14.96
CA THR A 79 10.41 10.19 16.03
C THR A 79 11.80 10.76 15.75
N SER A 80 12.31 10.61 14.52
CA SER A 80 13.60 11.19 14.12
C SER A 80 13.63 12.72 14.23
N ARG A 81 12.47 13.37 14.02
CA ARG A 81 12.28 14.81 14.17
C ARG A 81 11.91 15.23 15.60
N ARG A 82 11.95 14.30 16.57
CA ARG A 82 11.55 14.51 17.98
C ARG A 82 10.15 15.11 18.13
N LYS A 83 9.23 14.80 17.19
CA LYS A 83 7.83 15.19 17.27
C LYS A 83 6.99 14.08 17.91
N PRO A 84 6.02 14.42 18.78
CA PRO A 84 5.07 13.45 19.32
C PRO A 84 4.33 12.70 18.22
N VAL A 85 4.13 11.39 18.40
CA VAL A 85 3.40 10.55 17.43
C VAL A 85 1.91 10.67 17.72
N THR A 86 1.28 11.67 17.10
CA THR A 86 -0.16 11.96 17.22
C THR A 86 -0.80 12.01 15.84
N ILE A 87 -2.13 11.84 15.77
CA ILE A 87 -2.86 12.00 14.49
C ILE A 87 -2.64 13.37 13.88
N ARG A 88 -2.65 14.42 14.71
CA ARG A 88 -2.34 15.79 14.28
C ARG A 88 -0.99 15.89 13.59
N ASN A 89 0.07 15.39 14.24
CA ASN A 89 1.42 15.47 13.68
C ASN A 89 1.60 14.57 12.46
N GLY A 90 0.94 13.42 12.42
CA GLY A 90 0.89 12.55 11.25
C GLY A 90 0.21 13.22 10.05
N ALA A 91 -0.90 13.93 10.28
CA ALA A 91 -1.63 14.68 9.25
C ALA A 91 -0.82 15.87 8.72
N GLU A 92 -0.20 16.64 9.63
CA GLU A 92 0.73 17.73 9.30
C GLU A 92 1.89 17.23 8.44
N LEU A 93 2.51 16.12 8.84
CA LEU A 93 3.61 15.50 8.07
C LEU A 93 3.14 15.03 6.69
N LEU A 94 1.96 14.43 6.57
CA LEU A 94 1.42 14.04 5.26
C LEU A 94 1.18 15.23 4.35
N ILE A 95 0.68 16.34 4.89
CA ILE A 95 0.46 17.57 4.11
C ILE A 95 1.78 18.09 3.55
N GLU A 96 2.83 18.14 4.39
CA GLU A 96 4.19 18.52 4.03
C GLU A 96 4.73 17.62 2.90
N LEU A 97 4.74 16.31 3.12
CA LEU A 97 5.28 15.32 2.18
C LEU A 97 4.61 15.42 0.81
N VAL A 98 3.28 15.51 0.79
CA VAL A 98 2.51 15.66 -0.45
C VAL A 98 2.88 16.97 -1.16
N GLY A 99 3.14 18.05 -0.42
CA GLY A 99 3.63 19.32 -0.98
C GLY A 99 4.98 19.20 -1.69
N HIS A 100 5.80 18.24 -1.28
CA HIS A 100 7.05 17.90 -1.94
C HIS A 100 6.90 16.85 -3.05
N GLY A 101 5.67 16.43 -3.39
CA GLY A 101 5.42 15.43 -4.44
C GLY A 101 5.85 14.01 -4.04
N VAL A 102 5.95 13.75 -2.73
CA VAL A 102 6.29 12.43 -2.21
C VAL A 102 5.21 11.41 -2.55
N THR A 103 5.63 10.21 -2.94
CA THR A 103 4.74 9.06 -3.07
C THR A 103 4.93 8.12 -1.89
N GLY A 104 3.83 7.53 -1.43
CA GLY A 104 3.82 6.64 -0.28
C GLY A 104 3.00 5.40 -0.53
N ILE A 105 3.25 4.39 0.30
CA ILE A 105 2.53 3.12 0.34
C ILE A 105 1.68 3.14 1.61
N ASN A 106 0.41 2.76 1.48
CA ASN A 106 -0.47 2.54 2.62
C ASN A 106 -0.80 1.05 2.71
N HIS A 107 -0.32 0.38 3.77
CA HIS A 107 -0.58 -1.02 4.04
C HIS A 107 -1.92 -1.20 4.77
N THR A 108 -3.01 -1.32 4.01
CA THR A 108 -4.38 -1.32 4.56
C THR A 108 -4.98 -2.69 4.84
N LEU A 109 -4.47 -3.75 4.20
CA LEU A 109 -5.01 -5.10 4.36
C LEU A 109 -4.38 -5.81 5.56
N GLU A 110 -5.19 -6.57 6.29
CA GLU A 110 -4.67 -7.39 7.38
C GLU A 110 -3.87 -8.58 6.84
N VAL A 111 -2.56 -8.55 7.08
CA VAL A 111 -1.60 -9.59 6.69
C VAL A 111 -1.29 -10.50 7.89
N GLN A 112 -2.32 -11.08 8.48
CA GLN A 112 -2.23 -12.02 9.61
C GLN A 112 -2.99 -13.32 9.30
N PRO A 113 -2.70 -14.44 10.00
CA PRO A 113 -3.47 -15.67 9.83
C PRO A 113 -4.97 -15.44 9.97
N GLY A 114 -5.73 -15.80 8.92
CA GLY A 114 -7.19 -15.62 8.89
C GLY A 114 -7.68 -14.19 8.67
N GLY A 115 -6.77 -13.23 8.45
CA GLY A 115 -7.09 -11.84 8.08
C GLY A 115 -7.54 -11.69 6.62
N ASP A 116 -7.70 -10.45 6.17
CA ASP A 116 -8.26 -10.11 4.86
C ASP A 116 -7.53 -10.78 3.70
N VAL A 117 -6.19 -10.73 3.71
CA VAL A 117 -5.39 -11.28 2.62
C VAL A 117 -5.63 -12.77 2.46
N ASP A 118 -5.72 -13.50 3.57
CA ASP A 118 -5.93 -14.95 3.57
C ASP A 118 -7.31 -15.29 3.02
N ARG A 119 -8.35 -14.58 3.49
CA ARG A 119 -9.74 -14.79 3.07
C ARG A 119 -9.93 -14.54 1.58
N VAL A 120 -9.40 -13.42 1.07
CA VAL A 120 -9.49 -13.09 -0.35
C VAL A 120 -8.66 -14.08 -1.19
N MET A 121 -7.48 -14.45 -0.70
CA MET A 121 -6.56 -15.34 -1.44
C MET A 121 -7.12 -16.76 -1.59
N THR A 122 -7.82 -17.29 -0.58
CA THR A 122 -8.37 -18.65 -0.60
C THR A 122 -9.61 -18.80 -1.48
N ASP A 123 -10.34 -17.72 -1.79
CA ASP A 123 -11.50 -17.77 -2.68
C ASP A 123 -11.15 -18.39 -4.04
N PRO A 124 -11.88 -19.41 -4.56
CA PRO A 124 -11.54 -20.12 -5.80
C PRO A 124 -11.41 -19.25 -7.06
N HIS A 125 -12.01 -18.07 -7.06
CA HIS A 125 -12.05 -17.11 -8.17
C HIS A 125 -10.98 -16.03 -8.07
N THR A 126 -10.28 -15.88 -6.94
CA THR A 126 -9.19 -14.90 -6.83
C THR A 126 -7.96 -15.35 -7.62
N ALA A 127 -7.55 -14.52 -8.60
CA ALA A 127 -6.25 -14.63 -9.27
C ALA A 127 -5.19 -13.79 -8.54
N ILE A 128 -3.93 -14.20 -8.62
CA ILE A 128 -2.81 -13.45 -8.04
C ILE A 128 -2.29 -12.45 -9.06
N ALA A 129 -2.20 -11.19 -8.66
CA ALA A 129 -1.60 -10.11 -9.44
C ALA A 129 -0.71 -9.26 -8.54
N SER A 130 0.42 -8.80 -9.08
CA SER A 130 1.33 -7.95 -8.31
C SER A 130 0.76 -6.57 -8.02
N ASP A 131 -0.04 -6.02 -8.96
CA ASP A 131 -0.42 -4.60 -8.96
C ASP A 131 0.80 -3.67 -8.77
N GLY A 132 1.97 -4.16 -9.21
CA GLY A 132 3.23 -3.45 -9.14
C GLY A 132 3.37 -2.50 -10.33
N SER A 133 4.08 -1.39 -10.12
CA SER A 133 4.54 -0.56 -11.24
C SER A 133 5.95 -0.98 -11.67
N VAL A 134 6.37 -0.53 -12.85
CA VAL A 134 7.74 -0.73 -13.33
C VAL A 134 8.62 0.33 -12.69
N PHE A 135 9.63 -0.10 -11.93
CA PHE A 135 10.56 0.81 -11.25
C PHE A 135 11.99 0.54 -11.70
N LYS A 136 12.82 1.59 -11.69
CA LYS A 136 14.27 1.44 -11.86
C LYS A 136 14.83 0.78 -10.60
N PHE A 137 15.55 -0.32 -10.77
CA PHE A 137 16.20 -1.02 -9.67
C PHE A 137 17.15 -0.07 -8.90
N GLY A 138 17.12 -0.14 -7.57
CA GLY A 138 17.93 0.70 -6.69
C GLY A 138 17.46 2.16 -6.54
N VAL A 139 16.34 2.56 -7.16
CA VAL A 139 15.77 3.90 -7.00
C VAL A 139 14.48 3.84 -6.19
N GLY A 140 14.41 4.63 -5.12
CA GLY A 140 13.25 4.60 -4.23
C GLY A 140 13.19 3.36 -3.35
N ASN A 141 12.10 3.28 -2.59
CA ASN A 141 11.66 2.09 -1.88
C ASN A 141 10.23 1.75 -2.31
N PRO A 142 10.04 1.30 -3.58
CA PRO A 142 8.71 1.05 -4.12
C PRO A 142 8.02 -0.11 -3.39
N HIS A 143 6.70 -0.24 -3.59
CA HIS A 143 5.94 -1.29 -2.91
C HIS A 143 6.56 -2.66 -3.21
N PRO A 144 6.88 -3.49 -2.18
CA PRO A 144 7.52 -4.79 -2.36
C PRO A 144 6.72 -5.78 -3.22
N ARG A 145 5.44 -5.51 -3.47
CA ARG A 145 4.59 -6.30 -4.38
C ARG A 145 5.11 -6.28 -5.82
N SER A 146 5.82 -5.23 -6.20
CA SER A 146 6.37 -5.07 -7.56
C SER A 146 7.45 -6.10 -7.90
N TYR A 147 8.18 -6.61 -6.90
CA TYR A 147 9.23 -7.60 -7.09
C TYR A 147 8.90 -8.96 -6.47
N GLY A 148 8.11 -8.98 -5.39
CA GLY A 148 7.97 -10.15 -4.52
C GLY A 148 6.63 -10.87 -4.60
N CYS A 149 5.66 -10.44 -5.42
CA CYS A 149 4.29 -10.99 -5.40
C CYS A 149 4.24 -12.52 -5.51
N TYR A 150 4.71 -13.07 -6.64
CA TYR A 150 4.63 -14.52 -6.91
C TYR A 150 5.53 -15.35 -5.98
N PRO A 151 6.81 -14.99 -5.74
CA PRO A 151 7.64 -15.70 -4.77
C PRO A 151 7.09 -15.68 -3.35
N ARG A 152 6.45 -14.58 -2.92
CA ARG A 152 5.80 -14.52 -1.60
C ARG A 152 4.61 -15.47 -1.51
N VAL A 153 3.79 -15.59 -2.56
CA VAL A 153 2.71 -16.60 -2.60
C VAL A 153 3.26 -18.01 -2.40
N LEU A 154 4.26 -18.40 -3.19
CA LEU A 154 4.84 -19.74 -3.13
C LEU A 154 5.62 -20.02 -1.83
N GLY A 155 6.43 -19.07 -1.38
CA GLY A 155 7.26 -19.24 -0.18
C GLY A 155 6.47 -19.08 1.11
N HIS A 156 5.79 -17.95 1.27
CA HIS A 156 5.14 -17.61 2.53
C HIS A 156 3.76 -18.25 2.65
N TYR A 157 2.90 -18.13 1.65
CA TYR A 157 1.50 -18.57 1.77
C TYR A 157 1.30 -20.06 1.48
N VAL A 158 2.10 -20.66 0.60
CA VAL A 158 2.07 -22.12 0.35
C VAL A 158 2.99 -22.84 1.34
N ARG A 159 4.31 -22.65 1.23
CA ARG A 159 5.28 -23.47 1.98
C ARG A 159 5.30 -23.19 3.48
N THR A 160 5.36 -21.92 3.90
CA THR A 160 5.51 -21.58 5.33
C THR A 160 4.19 -21.63 6.10
N ARG A 161 3.12 -21.05 5.57
CA ARG A 161 1.83 -20.94 6.28
C ARG A 161 0.77 -21.96 5.86
N GLY A 162 0.93 -22.68 4.75
CA GLY A 162 -0.03 -23.69 4.32
C GLY A 162 -1.42 -23.17 3.96
N VAL A 163 -1.57 -21.87 3.66
CA VAL A 163 -2.86 -21.22 3.36
C VAL A 163 -3.41 -21.65 2.01
N LEU A 164 -2.53 -21.96 1.06
CA LEU A 164 -2.87 -22.53 -0.23
C LEU A 164 -2.10 -23.83 -0.44
N LYS A 165 -2.76 -24.81 -1.06
CA LYS A 165 -2.05 -25.91 -1.73
C LYS A 165 -1.25 -25.37 -2.92
N LEU A 166 -0.12 -26.00 -3.23
CA LEU A 166 0.78 -25.55 -4.30
C LEU A 166 0.06 -25.51 -5.66
N GLU A 167 -0.73 -26.53 -5.98
CA GLU A 167 -1.47 -26.66 -7.23
C GLU A 167 -2.50 -25.53 -7.38
N ASN A 168 -3.18 -25.18 -6.28
CA ASN A 168 -4.11 -24.06 -6.25
C ASN A 168 -3.40 -22.72 -6.45
N ALA A 169 -2.24 -22.51 -5.82
CA ALA A 169 -1.44 -21.31 -6.02
C ALA A 169 -0.98 -21.20 -7.49
N ILE A 170 -0.45 -22.28 -8.08
CA ILE A 170 -0.05 -22.30 -9.49
C ILE A 170 -1.25 -21.98 -10.39
N ARG A 171 -2.40 -22.65 -10.22
CA ARG A 171 -3.62 -22.36 -10.97
C ARG A 171 -4.00 -20.88 -10.92
N LYS A 172 -3.94 -20.26 -9.74
CA LYS A 172 -4.30 -18.84 -9.51
C LYS A 172 -3.32 -17.85 -10.15
N MET A 173 -2.11 -18.30 -10.47
CA MET A 173 -1.05 -17.51 -11.12
C MET A 173 -0.91 -17.82 -12.62
N THR A 174 -1.58 -18.86 -13.14
CA THR A 174 -1.43 -19.31 -14.54
C THR A 174 -2.79 -19.50 -15.25
N SER A 175 -3.44 -20.65 -15.11
CA SER A 175 -4.64 -21.00 -15.89
C SER A 175 -5.86 -20.15 -15.55
N LEU A 176 -5.99 -19.69 -14.30
CA LEU A 176 -7.10 -18.83 -13.90
C LEU A 176 -7.08 -17.46 -14.60
N PRO A 177 -5.99 -16.67 -14.54
CA PRO A 177 -5.93 -15.42 -15.30
C PRO A 177 -5.99 -15.64 -16.80
N ALA A 178 -5.35 -16.68 -17.35
CA ALA A 178 -5.43 -16.99 -18.78
C ALA A 178 -6.88 -17.23 -19.24
N ARG A 179 -7.67 -18.03 -18.50
CA ARG A 179 -9.09 -18.23 -18.78
C ARG A 179 -9.90 -16.94 -18.69
N ARG A 180 -9.63 -16.09 -17.68
CA ARG A 180 -10.37 -14.82 -17.51
C ARG A 180 -10.11 -13.82 -18.64
N LEU A 181 -8.90 -13.84 -19.20
CA LEU A 181 -8.51 -12.96 -20.30
C LEU A 181 -8.76 -13.58 -21.68
N ASN A 182 -9.40 -14.76 -21.75
CA ASN A 182 -9.58 -15.53 -22.97
C ASN A 182 -8.27 -15.79 -23.73
N TRP A 183 -7.18 -15.99 -23.00
CA TRP A 183 -5.90 -16.38 -23.59
C TRP A 183 -5.89 -17.88 -23.83
N HIS A 184 -6.26 -18.26 -25.04
CA HIS A 184 -6.13 -19.62 -25.52
C HIS A 184 -4.65 -20.05 -25.48
N ASN A 185 -4.40 -21.32 -25.17
CA ASN A 185 -3.07 -21.94 -25.23
C ASN A 185 -2.02 -21.27 -24.31
N ARG A 186 -2.47 -20.72 -23.19
CA ARG A 186 -1.62 -20.13 -22.14
C ARG A 186 -2.08 -20.60 -20.75
N GLY A 187 -1.16 -20.60 -19.80
CA GLY A 187 -1.45 -20.86 -18.39
C GLY A 187 -1.67 -22.32 -18.01
N GLN A 188 -1.56 -23.27 -18.94
CA GLN A 188 -1.57 -24.71 -18.68
C GLN A 188 -0.39 -25.37 -19.39
N LEU A 189 0.15 -26.43 -18.79
CA LEU A 189 1.09 -27.33 -19.46
C LEU A 189 0.27 -28.42 -20.14
N ALA A 190 0.37 -28.53 -21.46
CA ALA A 190 -0.29 -29.54 -22.28
C ALA A 190 0.67 -30.00 -23.38
N THR A 191 0.47 -31.22 -23.88
CA THR A 191 1.24 -31.75 -25.00
C THR A 191 0.78 -31.12 -26.32
N GLY A 192 1.74 -30.74 -27.18
CA GLY A 192 1.49 -30.11 -28.48
C GLY A 192 1.85 -28.62 -28.53
N PRO A 193 2.11 -28.06 -29.74
CA PRO A 193 2.39 -26.63 -29.89
C PRO A 193 1.16 -25.81 -29.50
N SER A 194 1.35 -24.61 -28.93
CA SER A 194 0.25 -23.66 -28.74
C SER A 194 -0.36 -23.34 -30.11
N PRO A 195 -1.68 -23.58 -30.35
CA PRO A 195 -2.32 -23.08 -31.56
C PRO A 195 -2.03 -21.59 -31.73
N MET A 196 -1.54 -21.23 -32.92
CA MET A 196 -1.26 -19.86 -33.35
C MET A 196 -2.55 -19.05 -33.45
#